data_AF-A0A2G5VP22-F1
#
_entry.id   AF-A0A2G5VP22-F1
#
_cell.length_a   1.000
_cell.length_b   1.000
_cell.length_c   1.000
_cell.angle_alpha   90.00
_cell.angle_beta   90.00
_cell.angle_gamma   90.00
#
_symmetry.space_group_name_H-M   'P 1'
#
loop_
_entity.id
_entity.type
_entity.pdbx_description
1 polymer ?
#
loop_
_entity_poly.entity_id
_entity_poly.type
_entity_poly.pdbx_seq_one_letter_code
_entity_poly.pdbx_strand_id
1 'polypeptide(L)' 'MKLFHVLVVLLGAFLMFSDARSPRPCAMKLNRIAHAYCGHACPKLDTDLIEAICAGSPVPESEIKIQCCPP' A
#
# COMPACT_ATOMS: atom_id res chain seq x y z
N MET A 1 32.83 18.06 -5.74
CA MET A 1 32.06 18.26 -4.48
C MET A 1 30.57 18.56 -4.70
N LYS A 2 30.17 19.36 -5.71
CA LYS A 2 28.76 19.64 -6.02
C LYS A 2 27.91 18.40 -6.37
N LEU A 3 28.45 17.44 -7.12
CA LEU A 3 27.71 16.24 -7.52
C LEU A 3 27.30 15.36 -6.31
N PHE A 4 28.18 15.28 -5.31
CA PHE A 4 27.93 14.47 -4.11
C PHE A 4 26.80 15.05 -3.26
N HIS A 5 26.68 16.38 -3.17
CA HIS A 5 25.59 17.02 -2.42
C HIS A 5 24.24 16.80 -3.10
N VAL A 6 24.19 16.85 -4.44
CA VAL A 6 22.96 16.56 -5.19
C VAL A 6 22.53 15.11 -4.98
N LEU A 7 23.48 14.17 -4.97
CA LEU A 7 23.20 12.75 -4.74
C LEU A 7 22.63 12.49 -3.34
N VAL A 8 23.21 13.13 -2.32
CA VAL A 8 22.75 12.99 -0.92
C VAL A 8 21.37 13.62 -0.71
N VAL A 9 21.09 14.76 -1.34
CA VAL A 9 19.77 15.40 -1.27
C VAL A 9 18.70 14.55 -1.96
N LEU A 10 19.01 13.98 -3.12
CA LEU A 10 18.10 13.05 -3.80
C LEU A 10 17.85 11.79 -2.97
N LEU A 11 18.89 11.15 -2.41
CA LEU A 11 18.72 10.00 -1.54
C LEU A 11 17.90 10.32 -0.29
N GLY A 12 18.14 11.47 0.35
CA GLY A 12 17.37 11.92 1.51
C GLY A 12 15.88 12.14 1.19
N ALA A 13 15.58 12.73 0.03
CA ALA A 13 14.20 12.87 -0.44
C ALA A 13 13.55 11.51 -0.71
N PHE A 14 14.25 10.60 -1.41
CA PHE A 14 13.74 9.25 -1.67
C PHE A 14 13.44 8.47 -0.38
N LEU A 15 14.28 8.59 0.65
CA LEU A 15 14.07 7.92 1.93
C LEU A 15 12.89 8.54 2.71
N MET A 16 12.76 9.87 2.72
CA MET A 16 11.61 10.56 3.33
C MET A 16 10.27 10.23 2.65
N PHE A 17 10.26 10.06 1.31
CA PHE A 17 9.08 9.59 0.58
C PHE A 17 8.84 8.08 0.74
N SER A 18 9.88 7.28 1.00
CA SER A 18 9.76 5.84 1.25
C SER A 18 9.17 5.52 2.62
N ASP A 19 9.44 6.36 3.64
CA ASP A 19 8.84 6.20 4.98
C ASP A 19 7.32 6.46 4.98
N ALA A 20 6.84 7.36 4.10
CA ALA A 20 5.40 7.53 3.84
C ALA A 20 4.76 6.30 3.17
N ARG A 21 5.58 5.40 2.61
CA ARG A 21 5.22 4.10 2.04
C ARG A 21 5.39 2.95 3.02
N SER A 22 5.33 3.22 4.33
CA SER A 22 5.13 2.15 5.29
C SER A 22 3.93 1.30 4.86
N PRO A 23 4.04 -0.04 4.75
CA PRO A 23 2.92 -0.89 4.33
C PRO A 23 1.77 -0.91 5.36
N ARG A 24 2.03 -0.43 6.59
CA ARG A 24 1.06 -0.40 7.70
C ARG A 24 -0.20 0.45 7.38
N PRO A 25 -0.11 1.72 6.96
CA PRO A 25 -1.28 2.50 6.56
C PRO A 25 -2.04 1.89 5.38
N CYS A 26 -1.34 1.27 4.42
CA CYS A 26 -1.98 0.66 3.24
C CYS A 26 -2.72 -0.63 3.58
N ALA A 27 -2.13 -1.48 4.42
CA ALA A 27 -2.79 -2.66 4.97
C ALA A 27 -4.05 -2.27 5.76
N MET A 28 -3.97 -1.19 6.54
CA MET A 28 -5.13 -0.66 7.27
C MET A 28 -6.21 -0.13 6.32
N LYS A 29 -5.81 0.54 5.24
CA LYS A 29 -6.72 1.03 4.20
C LYS A 29 -7.41 -0.12 3.48
N LEU A 30 -6.68 -1.16 3.08
CA LEU A 30 -7.22 -2.39 2.49
C LEU A 30 -8.21 -3.05 3.45
N ASN A 31 -7.86 -3.19 4.73
CA ASN A 31 -8.76 -3.76 5.74
C ASN A 31 -10.05 -2.95 5.92
N ARG A 32 -9.96 -1.62 5.88
CA ARG A 32 -11.14 -0.75 5.96
C ARG A 32 -12.06 -0.95 4.75
N ILE A 33 -11.47 -1.09 3.57
CA ILE A 33 -12.21 -1.36 2.32
C ILE A 33 -12.86 -2.75 2.39
N ALA A 34 -12.11 -3.77 2.79
CA ALA A 34 -12.63 -5.13 2.97
C ALA A 34 -13.77 -5.17 3.99
N HIS A 35 -13.64 -4.46 5.12
CA HIS A 35 -14.69 -4.36 6.12
C HIS A 35 -15.95 -3.65 5.59
N ALA A 36 -15.80 -2.66 4.71
CA ALA A 36 -16.93 -2.00 4.07
C ALA A 36 -17.68 -2.94 3.10
N TYR A 37 -16.97 -3.81 2.38
CA TYR A 37 -17.58 -4.73 1.42
C TYR A 37 -18.09 -6.02 2.06
N CYS A 38 -17.44 -6.49 3.12
CA CYS A 38 -17.58 -7.88 3.60
C CYS A 38 -17.85 -7.96 5.11
N GLY A 39 -17.87 -6.83 5.81
CA GLY A 39 -18.20 -6.78 7.24
C GLY A 39 -17.10 -7.25 8.18
N HIS A 40 -15.94 -7.70 7.66
CA HIS A 40 -14.81 -8.14 8.47
C HIS A 40 -13.47 -7.69 7.84
N ALA A 41 -12.40 -7.75 8.63
CA ALA A 41 -11.04 -7.57 8.12
C ALA A 41 -10.70 -8.65 7.07
N CYS A 42 -9.82 -8.32 6.14
CA CYS A 42 -9.38 -9.27 5.13
C CYS A 42 -8.54 -10.38 5.79
N PRO A 43 -8.92 -11.66 5.71
CA PRO A 43 -8.18 -12.75 6.34
C PRO A 43 -6.85 -13.01 5.62
N LYS A 44 -6.78 -12.72 4.32
CA LYS A 44 -5.62 -12.97 3.47
C LYS A 44 -5.17 -11.66 2.85
N LEU A 45 -4.33 -10.94 3.59
CA LEU A 45 -3.67 -9.73 3.10
C LEU A 45 -2.58 -10.15 2.12
N ASP A 46 -2.89 -10.13 0.82
CA ASP A 46 -1.89 -10.33 -0.21
C ASP A 46 -0.98 -9.09 -0.28
N THR A 47 0.33 -9.33 -0.31
CA THR A 47 1.33 -8.25 -0.24
C THR A 47 1.29 -7.43 -1.53
N ASP A 48 1.02 -8.07 -2.66
CA ASP A 48 0.87 -7.42 -3.96
C ASP A 48 -0.36 -6.51 -3.98
N LEU A 49 -1.45 -6.91 -3.32
CA LEU A 49 -2.67 -6.11 -3.22
C LEU A 49 -2.46 -4.88 -2.32
N ILE A 50 -1.76 -5.06 -1.20
CA ILE A 50 -1.37 -3.96 -0.32
C ILE A 50 -0.47 -3.00 -1.09
N GLU A 51 0.52 -3.52 -1.81
CA GLU A 51 1.48 -2.73 -2.57
C GLU A 51 0.79 -1.97 -3.70
N ALA A 52 -0.15 -2.58 -4.42
CA ALA A 52 -0.98 -1.91 -5.42
C ALA A 52 -1.78 -0.75 -4.80
N ILE A 53 -2.43 -0.96 -3.65
CA ILE A 53 -3.16 0.10 -2.93
C ILE A 53 -2.20 1.19 -2.43
N CYS A 54 -1.00 0.81 -1.99
CA CYS A 54 0.07 1.71 -1.55
C CYS A 54 0.68 2.51 -2.69
N ALA A 55 0.74 1.93 -3.89
CA ALA A 55 1.17 2.58 -5.12
C ALA A 55 0.10 3.52 -5.68
N GLY A 56 -1.14 3.46 -5.17
CA GLY A 56 -2.27 4.20 -5.70
C GLY A 56 -2.85 3.58 -6.97
N SER A 57 -2.50 2.33 -7.26
CA SER A 57 -3.04 1.59 -8.38
C SER A 57 -4.53 1.33 -8.18
N PRO A 58 -5.36 1.48 -9.24
CA PRO A 58 -6.78 1.15 -9.17
C PRO A 58 -6.94 -0.37 -9.06
N VAL A 59 -7.25 -0.85 -7.87
CA VAL A 59 -7.60 -2.26 -7.63
C VAL A 59 -9.12 -2.42 -7.77
N PRO A 60 -9.60 -3.33 -8.63
CA PRO A 60 -11.03 -3.55 -8.80
C PRO A 60 -11.65 -4.18 -7.55
N GLU A 61 -12.87 -3.74 -7.21
CA GLU A 61 -13.62 -4.24 -6.04
C GLU A 61 -13.80 -5.76 -6.06
N SER A 62 -14.01 -6.34 -7.25
CA SER A 62 -14.14 -7.79 -7.43
C SER A 62 -12.93 -8.56 -6.93
N GLU A 63 -11.73 -8.02 -7.12
CA GLU A 63 -10.48 -8.66 -6.69
C GLU A 63 -10.33 -8.60 -5.17
N ILE A 64 -10.71 -7.47 -4.56
CA ILE A 64 -10.78 -7.32 -3.10
C ILE A 64 -11.80 -8.32 -2.52
N LYS A 65 -12.98 -8.46 -3.13
CA LYS A 65 -14.00 -9.43 -2.70
C LYS A 65 -13.52 -10.88 -2.84
N ILE A 66 -12.89 -11.24 -3.95
CA ILE A 66 -12.37 -12.61 -4.15
C ILE A 66 -11.31 -12.96 -3.12
N GLN A 67 -10.39 -12.03 -2.82
CA GLN A 67 -9.30 -12.31 -1.88
C GLN A 67 -9.72 -12.20 -0.42
N CYS A 68 -10.53 -11.20 -0.09
CA CYS A 68 -10.89 -10.91 1.29
C CYS A 68 -12.19 -11.57 1.74
N CYS A 69 -13.06 -11.99 0.81
CA CYS A 69 -14.45 -12.35 1.06
C CYS A 69 -14.83 -13.60 0.26
N PRO A 70 -14.13 -14.72 0.50
CA PRO A 70 -14.48 -15.98 -0.14
C PRO A 70 -15.92 -16.39 0.23
N PRO A 71 -16.64 -17.09 -0.67
CA PRO A 71 -18.01 -17.54 -0.45
C PRO A 71 -18.13 -18.52 0.73
#